data_AF-A0A940FI02-F1
#
_entry.id   AF-A0A940FI02-F1
#
_cell.length_a   1.000
_cell.length_b   1.000
_cell.length_c   1.000
_cell.angle_alpha   90.00
_cell.angle_beta   90.00
_cell.angle_gamma   90.00
#
_symmetry.space_group_name_H-M   'P 1'
#
loop_
_entity.id
_entity.type
_entity.pdbx_description
1 polymer ?
#
loop_
_entity_poly.entity_id
_entity_poly.type
_entity_poly.pdbx_seq_one_letter_code
_entity_poly.pdbx_strand_id
1 'polypeptide(L)'
;MNTGRFYGRIVDEKTDKGVDAASVQLISSKGGKDTVIAGMLTKKSGDFSLENLPVIGRFRLNISAIGYKTFEKQVAFDLKSAKGKNPSQMMAALDKDLGNIKLEIDTQVLSSVVVTASKPMMQMGIDRKIFNVDKNITST
;
A
#
# COMPACT_ATOMS: atom_id res chain seq x y z
N MET A 1 3.72 -24.79 7.65
CA MET A 1 3.63 -23.38 7.19
C MET A 1 2.17 -22.98 7.29
N ASN A 2 1.81 -22.09 8.21
CA ASN A 2 0.43 -21.60 8.29
C ASN A 2 0.28 -20.45 7.29
N THR A 3 -0.26 -20.76 6.12
CA THR A 3 -0.50 -19.83 5.03
C THR A 3 -1.92 -19.28 5.14
N GLY A 4 -2.03 -17.99 5.43
CA GLY A 4 -3.28 -17.25 5.40
C GLY A 4 -3.62 -16.76 4.00
N ARG A 5 -4.89 -16.48 3.78
CA ARG A 5 -5.42 -15.92 2.55
C ARG A 5 -6.33 -14.75 2.87
N PHE A 6 -6.09 -13.62 2.21
CA PHE A 6 -7.04 -12.51 2.17
C PHE A 6 -7.65 -12.46 0.78
N TYR A 7 -8.97 -12.48 0.69
CA TYR A 7 -9.67 -12.29 -0.56
C TYR A 7 -10.80 -11.28 -0.38
N GLY A 8 -11.25 -10.71 -1.48
CA GLY A 8 -12.34 -9.75 -1.50
C GLY A 8 -12.55 -9.20 -2.89
N ARG A 9 -13.43 -8.21 -2.99
CA ARG A 9 -13.73 -7.51 -4.24
C ARG A 9 -13.57 -6.01 -4.04
N ILE A 10 -12.93 -5.35 -4.98
CA ILE A 10 -12.81 -3.90 -5.02
C ILE A 10 -13.85 -3.37 -6.00
N VAL A 11 -14.71 -2.50 -5.53
CA VAL A 11 -15.78 -1.89 -6.32
C VAL A 11 -15.68 -0.37 -6.24
N ASP A 12 -16.10 0.29 -7.29
CA ASP A 12 -16.29 1.73 -7.31
C ASP A 12 -17.49 2.10 -6.43
N GLU A 13 -17.34 3.10 -5.56
CA GLU A 13 -18.40 3.52 -4.65
C GLU A 13 -19.63 4.07 -5.37
N LYS A 14 -19.46 4.76 -6.51
CA LYS A 14 -20.54 5.41 -7.26
C LYS A 14 -21.21 4.48 -8.25
N THR A 15 -20.45 3.59 -8.87
CA THR A 15 -20.98 2.73 -9.95
C THR A 15 -21.21 1.28 -9.51
N ASP A 16 -20.75 0.90 -8.31
CA ASP A 16 -20.71 -0.48 -7.80
C ASP A 16 -20.06 -1.49 -8.81
N LYS A 17 -19.32 -0.96 -9.79
CA LYS A 17 -18.57 -1.78 -10.76
C LYS A 17 -17.24 -2.19 -10.17
N GLY A 18 -16.80 -3.41 -10.49
CA GLY A 18 -15.47 -3.88 -10.12
C GLY A 18 -14.39 -2.95 -10.68
N VAL A 19 -13.43 -2.56 -9.84
CA VAL A 19 -12.30 -1.75 -10.28
C VAL A 19 -11.23 -2.69 -10.85
N ASP A 20 -11.00 -2.57 -12.15
CA ASP A 20 -9.95 -3.32 -12.84
C ASP A 20 -8.57 -2.72 -12.55
N ALA A 21 -7.54 -3.57 -12.55
CA ALA A 21 -6.14 -3.18 -12.38
C ALA A 21 -5.85 -2.31 -11.14
N ALA A 22 -6.62 -2.45 -10.06
CA ALA A 22 -6.31 -1.84 -8.78
C ALA A 22 -5.14 -2.60 -8.12
N SER A 23 -4.11 -1.87 -7.71
CA SER A 23 -2.96 -2.37 -6.97
C SER A 23 -3.36 -2.62 -5.52
N VAL A 24 -3.43 -3.88 -5.14
CA VAL A 24 -3.64 -4.33 -3.76
C VAL A 24 -2.31 -4.74 -3.19
N GLN A 25 -1.85 -4.05 -2.15
CA GLN A 25 -0.61 -4.32 -1.45
C GLN A 25 -0.90 -4.63 0.01
N LEU A 26 -0.25 -5.65 0.54
CA LEU A 26 -0.31 -6.00 1.94
C LEU A 26 1.06 -5.73 2.57
N ILE A 27 1.05 -4.84 3.55
CA ILE A 27 2.23 -4.36 4.24
C ILE A 27 2.22 -4.95 5.65
N SER A 28 3.29 -5.64 6.02
CA SER A 28 3.54 -6.04 7.42
C SER A 28 4.44 -5.02 8.07
N SER A 29 4.03 -4.51 9.23
CA SER A 29 4.90 -3.71 10.10
C SER A 29 5.44 -4.63 11.20
N LYS A 30 6.64 -5.19 11.00
CA LYS A 30 7.30 -6.05 11.99
C LYS A 30 8.58 -5.37 12.45
N GLY A 31 8.64 -5.00 13.72
CA GLY A 31 9.82 -4.34 14.30
C GLY A 31 10.08 -2.93 13.76
N GLY A 32 9.03 -2.18 13.38
CA GLY A 32 9.14 -0.80 12.89
C GLY A 32 9.58 -0.66 11.43
N LYS A 33 9.72 -1.78 10.70
CA LYS A 33 9.93 -1.78 9.24
C LYS A 33 8.66 -2.23 8.54
N ASP A 34 8.17 -1.37 7.65
CA ASP A 34 7.06 -1.67 6.76
C ASP A 34 7.60 -2.43 5.55
N THR A 35 7.20 -3.70 5.42
CA THR A 35 7.60 -4.56 4.32
C THR A 35 6.36 -5.03 3.58
N VAL A 36 6.35 -4.87 2.25
CA VAL A 36 5.31 -5.46 1.41
C VAL A 36 5.53 -6.96 1.40
N ILE A 37 4.57 -7.71 1.94
CA ILE A 37 4.65 -9.17 2.03
C ILE A 37 3.90 -9.85 0.90
N ALA A 38 2.93 -9.16 0.31
CA ALA A 38 2.18 -9.64 -0.83
C ALA A 38 1.59 -8.45 -1.58
N GLY A 39 1.39 -8.61 -2.88
CA GLY A 39 0.66 -7.66 -3.69
C GLY A 39 0.18 -8.29 -4.97
N MET A 40 -0.94 -7.78 -5.48
CA MET A 40 -1.50 -8.21 -6.75
C MET A 40 -2.33 -7.09 -7.37
N LEU A 41 -2.63 -7.23 -8.66
CA LEU A 41 -3.63 -6.40 -9.33
C LEU A 41 -4.98 -7.12 -9.29
N THR A 42 -6.06 -6.36 -9.09
CA THR A 42 -7.42 -6.89 -9.24
C THR A 42 -7.68 -7.31 -10.68
N LYS A 43 -8.59 -8.28 -10.84
CA LYS A 43 -9.13 -8.62 -12.16
C LYS A 43 -10.15 -7.57 -12.62
N LYS A 44 -10.61 -7.67 -13.86
CA LYS A 44 -11.70 -6.85 -14.43
C LYS A 44 -13.01 -6.86 -13.63
N SER A 45 -13.24 -7.92 -12.85
CA SER A 45 -14.37 -8.02 -11.91
C SER A 45 -14.15 -7.31 -10.57
N GLY A 46 -12.95 -6.79 -10.31
CA GLY A 46 -12.53 -6.23 -9.03
C GLY A 46 -12.04 -7.27 -8.02
N ASP A 47 -12.07 -8.57 -8.35
CA ASP A 47 -11.71 -9.63 -7.41
C ASP A 47 -10.18 -9.67 -7.17
N PHE A 48 -9.79 -9.86 -5.91
CA PHE A 48 -8.41 -10.09 -5.50
C PHE A 48 -8.32 -11.24 -4.48
N SER A 49 -7.20 -11.95 -4.51
CA SER A 49 -6.88 -13.09 -3.63
C SER A 49 -5.38 -13.12 -3.35
N LEU A 50 -5.00 -12.65 -2.16
CA LEU A 50 -3.64 -12.72 -1.64
C LEU A 50 -3.47 -14.01 -0.85
N GLU A 51 -2.64 -14.91 -1.34
CA GLU A 51 -2.35 -16.22 -0.73
C GLU A 51 -0.95 -16.23 -0.08
N ASN A 52 -0.65 -17.29 0.66
CA ASN A 52 0.65 -17.49 1.32
C ASN A 52 1.03 -16.39 2.32
N LEU A 53 0.03 -15.86 3.02
CA LEU A 53 0.25 -14.77 3.97
C LEU A 53 0.67 -15.29 5.34
N PRO A 54 1.62 -14.63 6.01
CA PRO A 54 1.89 -14.90 7.42
C PRO A 54 0.64 -14.59 8.23
N VAL A 55 0.21 -15.57 9.03
CA VAL A 55 -1.02 -15.42 9.82
C VAL A 55 -0.77 -14.59 11.08
N ILE A 56 0.45 -14.62 11.61
CA ILE A 56 0.82 -13.91 12.84
C ILE A 56 1.32 -12.51 12.50
N GLY A 57 0.55 -11.48 12.86
CA GLY A 57 0.97 -10.09 12.71
C GLY A 57 -0.20 -9.14 12.53
N ARG A 58 0.11 -7.84 12.58
CA ARG A 58 -0.79 -6.79 12.10
C ARG A 58 -0.35 -6.42 10.68
N PHE A 59 -1.31 -6.37 9.78
CA PHE A 59 -1.08 -6.01 8.39
C PHE A 59 -1.84 -4.73 8.05
N ARG A 60 -1.29 -3.98 7.10
CA ARG A 60 -1.94 -2.83 6.47
C ARG A 60 -2.19 -3.20 5.03
N LEU A 61 -3.46 -3.27 4.67
CA LEU A 61 -3.89 -3.39 3.28
C LEU A 61 -3.92 -1.98 2.70
N ASN A 62 -3.14 -1.75 1.65
CA ASN A 62 -3.14 -0.52 0.87
C ASN A 62 -3.64 -0.87 -0.54
N ILE A 63 -4.69 -0.18 -0.97
CA ILE A 63 -5.30 -0.34 -2.28
C ILE A 63 -5.20 0.99 -3.01
N SER A 64 -4.63 0.96 -4.21
CA SER A 64 -4.49 2.13 -5.07
C SER A 64 -4.95 1.79 -6.48
N ALA A 65 -5.67 2.70 -7.11
CA ALA A 65 -6.08 2.57 -8.51
C ALA A 65 -6.00 3.93 -9.20
N ILE A 66 -5.80 3.93 -10.51
CA ILE A 66 -5.67 5.16 -11.28
C ILE A 66 -7.02 5.89 -11.28
N GLY A 67 -7.04 7.14 -10.82
CA GLY A 67 -8.26 7.94 -10.70
C GLY A 67 -9.09 7.68 -9.44
N TYR A 68 -8.60 6.86 -8.51
CA TYR A 68 -9.24 6.59 -7.23
C TYR A 68 -8.35 7.00 -6.06
N LYS A 69 -8.98 7.31 -4.94
CA LYS A 69 -8.28 7.62 -3.70
C LYS A 69 -7.65 6.36 -3.13
N THR A 70 -6.44 6.49 -2.59
CA THR A 70 -5.78 5.36 -1.92
C THR A 70 -6.58 4.96 -0.68
N PHE A 71 -6.92 3.68 -0.60
CA PHE A 71 -7.64 3.11 0.52
C PHE A 71 -6.70 2.29 1.39
N GLU A 72 -6.61 2.65 2.67
CA GLU A 72 -5.78 1.94 3.63
C GLU A 72 -6.62 1.37 4.76
N LYS A 73 -6.47 0.07 5.03
CA LYS A 73 -7.19 -0.62 6.10
C LYS A 73 -6.26 -1.55 6.87
N GLN A 74 -6.31 -1.49 8.18
CA GLN A 74 -5.60 -2.45 9.02
C GLN A 74 -6.36 -3.78 9.03
N VAL A 75 -5.67 -4.87 8.72
CA VAL A 75 -6.20 -6.23 8.66
C VAL A 75 -5.31 -7.16 9.47
N ALA A 76 -5.92 -8.12 10.17
CA ALA A 76 -5.21 -9.11 10.97
C ALA A 76 -5.98 -10.43 10.93
N PHE A 77 -5.26 -11.55 11.00
CA PHE A 77 -5.87 -12.86 11.16
C PHE A 77 -6.20 -13.10 12.63
N ASP A 78 -7.42 -13.55 12.90
CA ASP A 78 -7.93 -13.76 14.25
C ASP A 78 -7.53 -15.16 14.77
N LEU A 79 -6.22 -15.39 14.93
CA LEU A 79 -5.68 -16.68 15.41
C LEU A 79 -6.07 -17.02 16.85
N LYS A 80 -6.44 -16.01 17.65
CA LYS A 80 -6.88 -16.24 19.04
C LYS A 80 -8.21 -16.98 19.08
N SER A 81 -9.11 -16.70 18.13
CA SER A 81 -10.40 -17.39 18.00
C SER A 81 -10.28 -18.83 17.49
N ALA A 82 -9.13 -19.20 16.93
CA ALA A 82 -8.83 -20.54 16.39
C ALA A 82 -7.98 -21.42 17.33
N LYS A 83 -7.34 -20.84 18.35
CA LYS A 83 -6.56 -21.58 19.36
C LYS A 83 -7.51 -22.47 20.18
N GLY A 84 -7.50 -23.78 19.92
CA GLY A 84 -8.31 -24.79 20.61
C GLY A 84 -9.50 -25.33 19.83
N LYS A 85 -9.69 -24.93 18.56
CA LYS A 85 -10.72 -25.49 17.67
C LYS A 85 -10.11 -26.48 16.67
N ASN A 86 -10.93 -27.41 16.18
CA ASN A 86 -10.53 -28.49 15.25
C ASN A 86 -9.67 -27.98 14.07
N PRO A 87 -8.72 -28.78 13.55
CA PRO A 87 -7.84 -28.39 12.46
C PRO A 87 -8.57 -27.81 11.24
N SER A 88 -9.75 -28.33 10.90
CA SER A 88 -10.60 -27.83 9.81
C SER A 88 -11.15 -26.42 10.05
N GLN A 89 -11.49 -26.07 11.30
CA GLN A 89 -11.94 -24.72 11.65
C GLN A 89 -10.77 -23.74 11.74
N MET A 90 -9.57 -24.23 12.05
CA MET A 90 -8.35 -23.43 11.99
C MET A 90 -8.03 -23.03 10.55
N MET A 91 -8.19 -23.93 9.56
CA MET A 91 -8.04 -23.59 8.13
C MET A 91 -9.03 -22.51 7.68
N ALA A 92 -10.29 -22.59 8.11
CA ALA A 92 -11.28 -21.55 7.82
C ALA A 92 -10.95 -20.20 8.47
N ALA A 93 -10.24 -20.18 9.61
CA ALA A 93 -9.75 -18.95 10.22
C ALA A 93 -8.52 -18.35 9.50
N LEU A 94 -7.87 -19.13 8.63
CA LEU A 94 -6.78 -18.66 7.76
C LEU A 94 -7.32 -18.01 6.48
N ASP A 95 -8.56 -18.31 6.10
CA ASP A 95 -9.28 -17.69 4.98
C ASP A 95 -10.11 -16.51 5.48
N LYS A 96 -9.60 -15.28 5.29
CA LYS A 96 -10.31 -14.08 5.72
C LYS A 96 -10.86 -13.33 4.51
N ASP A 97 -12.19 -13.30 4.44
CA ASP A 97 -12.92 -12.44 3.52
C ASP A 97 -12.88 -10.99 4.02
N LEU A 98 -12.42 -10.08 3.17
CA LEU A 98 -12.42 -8.64 3.39
C LEU A 98 -13.69 -7.96 2.87
N GLY A 99 -14.55 -8.71 2.17
CA GLY A 99 -15.78 -8.26 1.57
C GLY A 99 -15.55 -7.31 0.40
N ASN A 100 -16.55 -6.46 0.17
CA ASN A 100 -16.51 -5.46 -0.88
C ASN A 100 -15.86 -4.17 -0.34
N ILE A 101 -14.69 -3.84 -0.87
CA ILE A 101 -13.98 -2.60 -0.57
C ILE A 101 -14.41 -1.57 -1.62
N LYS A 102 -15.10 -0.53 -1.15
CA LYS A 102 -15.53 0.57 -2.01
C LYS A 102 -14.40 1.59 -2.14
N LEU A 103 -14.01 1.91 -3.38
CA LEU A 103 -13.07 2.98 -3.68
C LEU A 103 -13.82 4.24 -4.10
N GLU A 104 -13.45 5.34 -3.47
CA GLU A 104 -13.92 6.66 -3.82
C GLU A 104 -13.09 7.19 -5.01
N ILE A 105 -13.76 7.74 -6.03
CA ILE A 105 -13.09 8.39 -7.16
C ILE A 105 -12.38 9.64 -6.65
N ASP A 106 -11.09 9.76 -6.92
CA ASP A 106 -10.32 10.94 -6.55
C ASP A 106 -10.58 12.07 -7.55
N THR A 107 -11.59 12.89 -7.26
CA THR A 107 -11.93 14.06 -8.08
C THR A 107 -10.93 15.21 -7.91
N GLN A 108 -9.92 15.11 -7.02
CA GLN A 108 -8.92 16.16 -6.82
C GLN A 108 -7.72 16.06 -7.77
N VAL A 109 -7.58 15.01 -8.59
CA VAL A 109 -6.44 14.86 -9.51
C VAL A 109 -6.34 15.96 -10.58
N LEU A 110 -7.41 16.74 -10.83
CA LEU A 110 -7.33 17.94 -11.68
C LEU A 110 -6.69 19.16 -11.00
N SER A 111 -6.42 19.11 -9.70
CA SER A 111 -5.73 20.18 -8.99
C SER A 111 -4.36 19.70 -8.53
N SER A 112 -3.35 19.97 -9.36
CA SER A 112 -1.97 20.21 -8.91
C SER A 112 -1.29 19.09 -8.12
N VAL A 113 -0.70 18.12 -8.81
CA VAL A 113 0.52 17.51 -8.28
C VAL A 113 1.66 18.51 -8.51
N VAL A 114 1.78 19.50 -7.62
CA VAL A 114 3.08 20.13 -7.41
C VAL A 114 3.92 19.06 -6.72
N VAL A 115 4.86 18.48 -7.45
CA VAL A 115 5.89 17.62 -6.88
C VAL A 115 6.79 18.50 -6.00
N THR A 116 6.36 18.81 -4.78
CA THR A 116 7.28 19.26 -3.74
C THR A 116 7.93 18.00 -3.16
N ALA A 117 8.92 17.50 -3.88
CA ALA A 117 9.94 16.62 -3.32
C ALA A 117 10.67 17.41 -2.22
N SER A 118 10.10 17.46 -1.02
CA SER A 118 10.78 17.95 0.17
C SER A 118 11.77 16.88 0.61
N LYS A 119 12.93 16.83 -0.05
CA LYS A 119 14.12 16.24 0.56
C LYS A 119 14.47 17.15 1.73
N PRO A 120 14.57 16.67 2.98
CA PRO A 120 15.15 17.48 4.04
C PRO A 120 16.62 17.77 3.68
N MET A 121 16.90 18.96 3.17
CA MET A 121 18.26 19.49 3.02
C MET A 121 18.72 19.96 4.40
N MET A 122 19.08 18.99 5.25
CA MET A 122 19.88 19.24 6.44
C MET A 122 21.19 18.49 6.26
N GLN A 123 22.09 19.08 5.47
CA GLN A 123 23.51 18.77 5.55
C GLN A 123 24.12 19.75 6.56
N MET A 124 24.46 19.23 7.74
CA MET A 124 25.23 19.96 8.75
C MET A 124 26.55 20.48 8.15
N GLY A 125 26.92 21.68 8.59
CA GLY A 125 27.72 22.63 7.83
C GLY A 125 29.20 22.32 7.66
N ILE A 126 29.74 22.90 6.61
CA ILE A 126 31.12 23.37 6.54
C ILE A 126 31.07 24.74 5.86
N ASP A 127 31.52 25.73 6.61
CA ASP A 127 31.67 27.15 6.28
C ASP A 127 32.26 27.34 4.86
N ARG A 128 31.44 27.78 3.90
CA ARG A 128 31.89 28.03 2.52
C ARG A 128 32.13 29.52 2.31
N LYS A 129 33.41 29.90 2.28
CA LYS A 129 33.86 31.18 1.71
C LYS A 129 34.16 30.94 0.23
N ILE A 130 33.20 31.20 -0.66
CA ILE A 130 33.40 31.11 -2.11
C ILE A 130 33.72 32.51 -2.63
N PHE A 131 35.00 32.72 -2.96
CA PHE A 131 35.46 33.86 -3.74
C PHE A 131 35.03 33.65 -5.20
N ASN A 132 34.20 34.55 -5.74
CA ASN A 132 34.00 34.68 -7.17
C ASN A 132 35.21 35.44 -7.71
N VAL A 133 36.08 34.75 -8.46
CA VAL A 133 37.21 35.39 -9.14
C VAL A 133 36.77 35.74 -10.55
N ASP A 134 36.88 37.02 -10.82
CA ASP A 134 36.42 37.74 -11.99
C ASP A 134 36.74 37.09 -13.34
N LYS A 135 35.82 37.38 -14.26
CA LYS A 135 35.94 37.30 -15.71
C LYS A 135 37.39 37.47 -16.17
N ASN A 136 37.96 36.42 -16.76
CA ASN A 136 39.01 36.58 -17.76
C ASN A 136 38.44 36.12 -19.10
N ILE A 137 37.91 37.10 -19.84
CA ILE A 137 37.54 36.97 -21.24
C ILE A 137 38.85 36.79 -22.01
N THR A 138 38.99 35.66 -22.67
CA THR A 138 40.12 35.34 -23.54
C THR A 138 40.23 36.41 -24.63
N SER A 139 41.37 37.12 -24.68
CA SER A 139 41.72 38.04 -25.77
C SER A 139 41.80 37.31 -27.11
N THR A 140 41.18 37.89 -28.12
CA THR A 140 41.68 37.88 -29.51
C THR A 140 41.63 39.31 -30.00
#